data_AF-A0A0F9BFU7-F1
#
_entry.id   AF-A0A0F9BFU7-F1
#
_cell.length_a   1.000
_cell.length_b   1.000
_cell.length_c   1.000
_cell.angle_alpha   90.00
_cell.angle_beta   90.00
_cell.angle_gamma   90.00
#
_symmetry.space_group_name_H-M   'P 1'
#
loop_
_entity.id
_entity.type
_entity.pdbx_description
1 polymer ?
#
loop_
_entity_poly.entity_id
_entity_poly.type
_entity_poly.pdbx_seq_one_letter_code
_entity_poly.pdbx_strand_id
1 'polypeptide(L)' 'PPGNIIPEALKGAFNTIDKYQPKLVLGAYHSFEAIFEIPFLVHTKWPEYKLYIRHNSWASCETDLYAIR' A
#
# COMPACT_ATOMS: atom_id res chain seq x y z
N PRO A 1 -10.30 0.09 8.98
CA PRO A 1 -10.25 1.05 10.12
C PRO A 1 -10.64 2.43 9.61
N PRO A 2 -11.35 3.26 10.38
CA PRO A 2 -11.52 4.66 10.03
C PRO A 2 -10.17 5.39 10.09
N GLY A 3 -9.86 6.21 9.09
CA GLY A 3 -8.63 6.99 9.00
C GLY A 3 -7.56 6.43 8.06
N ASN A 4 -6.75 7.33 7.52
CA ASN A 4 -5.62 7.02 6.64
C ASN A 4 -4.40 6.59 7.49
N ILE A 5 -4.36 5.33 7.91
CA ILE A 5 -3.32 4.79 8.82
C ILE A 5 -2.21 4.00 8.11
N ILE A 6 -2.39 3.72 6.82
CA ILE A 6 -1.48 2.86 6.06
C ILE A 6 -0.08 3.48 5.94
N PRO A 7 0.10 4.81 5.71
CA PRO A 7 1.42 5.42 5.71
C PRO A 7 2.19 5.23 7.02
N GLU A 8 1.53 5.39 8.17
CA GLU A 8 2.13 5.22 9.50
C GLU A 8 2.48 3.75 9.76
N ALA A 9 1.59 2.82 9.39
CA ALA A 9 1.84 1.40 9.51
C ALA A 9 3.04 0.96 8.65
N LEU A 10 3.17 1.49 7.44
CA LEU A 10 4.32 1.27 6.57
C LEU A 10 5.61 1.79 7.22
N LYS A 11 5.61 3.04 7.71
CA LYS A 11 6.78 3.63 8.40
C LYS A 11 7.24 2.76 9.57
N GLY A 12 6.31 2.23 10.38
CA GLY A 12 6.62 1.29 11.46
C GLY A 12 7.19 -0.05 10.99
N ALA A 13 6.86 -0.46 9.76
CA ALA A 13 7.30 -1.73 9.16
C ALA A 13 8.56 -1.59 8.28
N PHE A 14 9.13 -0.39 8.09
CA PHE A 14 10.24 -0.16 7.15
C PHE A 14 11.41 -1.12 7.34
N ASN A 15 11.90 -1.32 8.56
CA ASN A 15 13.03 -2.22 8.83
C ASN A 15 12.73 -3.68 8.41
N THR A 16 11.49 -4.13 8.59
CA THR A 16 11.06 -5.48 8.22
C THR A 16 10.96 -5.62 6.70
N ILE A 17 10.37 -4.62 6.02
CA ILE A 17 10.21 -4.64 4.57
C ILE A 17 11.57 -4.48 3.87
N ASP A 18 12.45 -3.61 4.38
CA ASP A 18 13.82 -3.43 3.91
C ASP A 18 14.60 -4.75 3.98
N LYS A 19 14.47 -5.49 5.10
CA LYS A 19 15.21 -6.74 5.34
C LYS A 19 14.69 -7.93 4.54
N TYR A 20 13.37 -8.13 4.49
CA TYR A 20 12.77 -9.35 3.96
C TYR A 20 12.14 -9.19 2.58
N GLN A 21 11.97 -7.96 2.10
CA GLN A 21 11.41 -7.64 0.78
C GLN A 21 10.12 -8.43 0.44
N PRO A 22 9.13 -8.47 1.35
CA PRO A 22 7.93 -9.27 1.14
C PRO A 22 7.02 -8.66 0.07
N LYS A 23 6.18 -9.49 -0.56
CA LYS A 23 5.02 -8.99 -1.33
C LYS A 23 4.09 -8.22 -0.39
N LEU A 24 3.62 -7.04 -0.82
CA LEU A 24 2.73 -6.19 -0.02
C LEU A 24 1.33 -6.16 -0.64
N VAL A 25 0.31 -6.16 0.23
CA VAL A 25 -1.08 -5.86 -0.11
C VAL A 25 -1.57 -4.82 0.88
N LEU A 26 -1.97 -3.65 0.38
CA LEU A 26 -2.24 -2.46 1.18
C LEU A 26 -3.61 -1.88 0.80
N GLY A 27 -4.48 -1.69 1.79
CA GLY A 27 -5.80 -1.12 1.58
C GLY A 27 -5.73 0.33 1.10
N ALA A 28 -6.13 0.58 -0.15
CA ALA A 28 -6.14 1.91 -0.77
C ALA A 28 -7.54 2.52 -0.84
N TYR A 29 -8.53 1.93 -0.16
CA TYR A 29 -9.93 2.33 -0.19
C TYR A 29 -10.32 3.37 0.87
N HIS A 30 -9.43 3.71 1.80
CA HIS A 30 -9.78 4.52 2.98
C HIS A 30 -10.07 5.99 2.66
N SER A 31 -9.54 6.51 1.55
CA SER A 31 -9.87 7.83 0.99
C SER A 31 -9.48 7.87 -0.50
N PHE A 32 -9.90 8.91 -1.21
CA PHE A 32 -9.46 9.10 -2.60
C PHE A 32 -7.96 9.36 -2.69
N GLU A 33 -7.40 10.10 -1.73
CA GLU A 33 -5.98 10.43 -1.64
C GLU A 33 -5.13 9.18 -1.41
N ALA A 34 -5.63 8.21 -0.64
CA ALA A 34 -4.93 6.96 -0.35
C ALA A 34 -4.55 6.17 -1.62
N ILE A 35 -5.35 6.29 -2.69
CA ILE A 35 -5.09 5.69 -4.01
C ILE A 35 -3.78 6.22 -4.63
N PHE A 36 -3.37 7.44 -4.30
CA PHE A 36 -2.16 8.06 -4.83
C PHE A 36 -1.03 8.11 -3.80
N GLU A 37 -1.34 8.42 -2.55
CA GLU A 37 -0.35 8.56 -1.48
C GLU A 37 0.37 7.25 -1.18
N ILE A 38 -0.36 6.14 -1.06
CA ILE A 38 0.23 4.84 -0.71
C ILE A 38 1.17 4.36 -1.82
N PRO A 39 0.79 4.33 -3.11
CA PRO A 39 1.73 3.97 -4.18
C PRO A 39 2.93 4.92 -4.25
N PHE A 40 2.72 6.22 -4.06
CA PHE A 40 3.79 7.20 -4.07
C PHE A 40 4.81 6.94 -2.96
N LEU A 41 4.36 6.66 -1.74
CA LEU A 41 5.22 6.33 -0.60
C LEU A 41 6.03 5.04 -0.88
N VAL A 42 5.35 3.99 -1.34
CA VAL A 42 6.00 2.70 -1.65
C VAL A 42 7.03 2.87 -2.76
N HIS A 43 6.69 3.56 -3.86
CA HIS A 43 7.61 3.80 -4.98
C HIS A 43 8.82 4.64 -4.57
N THR A 44 8.61 5.66 -3.72
CA THR A 44 9.69 6.53 -3.23
C THR A 44 10.68 5.76 -2.35
N LYS A 45 10.19 4.86 -1.49
CA LYS A 45 11.02 4.11 -0.54
C LYS A 45 11.63 2.83 -1.14
N TRP A 46 10.89 2.15 -2.02
CA TRP A 46 11.28 0.89 -2.66
C TRP A 46 10.95 0.90 -4.17
N PRO A 47 11.72 1.64 -4.99
CA PRO A 47 11.42 1.84 -6.41
C PRO A 47 11.40 0.56 -7.25
N GLU A 48 12.00 -0.52 -6.77
CA GLU A 48 12.05 -1.84 -7.41
C GLU A 48 10.72 -2.61 -7.40
N TYR A 49 9.77 -2.25 -6.53
CA TYR A 49 8.48 -2.92 -6.49
C TYR A 49 7.65 -2.49 -7.69
N LYS A 50 7.10 -3.49 -8.39
CA LYS A 50 6.04 -3.27 -9.38
C LYS A 50 4.72 -3.07 -8.66
N LEU A 51 4.06 -1.96 -8.95
CA LEU A 51 2.83 -1.54 -8.28
C LEU A 51 1.61 -1.82 -9.16
N TYR A 52 0.57 -2.41 -8.57
CA TYR A 52 -0.70 -2.72 -9.21
C TYR A 52 -1.85 -2.32 -8.31
N ILE A 53 -2.90 -1.70 -8.85
CA ILE A 53 -4.12 -1.40 -8.10
C ILE A 53 -5.24 -2.29 -8.65
N ARG A 54 -6.03 -2.87 -7.75
CA ARG A 54 -7.19 -3.69 -8.11
C ARG A 54 -8.35 -3.43 -7.15
N HIS A 55 -9.56 -3.46 -7.69
CA HIS A 55 -10.81 -3.55 -6.92
C HIS A 55 -11.26 -5.02 -6.89
N ASN A 56 -11.35 -5.61 -5.71
CA ASN A 56 -11.44 -7.06 -5.51
C ASN A 56 -12.89 -7.59 -5.43
N SER A 57 -13.87 -6.74 -5.11
CA SER A 57 -15.29 -7.10 -5.17
C SER A 57 -16.14 -5.89 -5.52
N TRP A 58 -17.45 -5.96 -5.24
CA TRP A 58 -18.39 -4.86 -5.38
C TRP A 58 -18.46 -3.97 -4.12
N ALA A 59 -17.76 -4.36 -3.04
CA ALA A 59 -17.71 -3.58 -1.82
C ALA A 59 -16.72 -2.42 -1.97
N SER A 60 -17.13 -1.22 -1.56
CA SER A 60 -16.30 -0.01 -1.65
C SER A 60 -15.00 -0.09 -0.84
N CYS A 61 -14.89 -1.03 0.09
CA CYS A 61 -13.73 -1.23 0.95
C CYS A 61 -12.74 -2.29 0.46
N GLU A 62 -12.78 -2.67 -0.82
CA GLU A 62 -11.93 -3.73 -1.37
C GLU A 62 -11.07 -3.26 -2.55
N THR A 63 -10.64 -2.00 -2.51
CA THR A 63 -9.58 -1.49 -3.40
C THR A 63 -8.23 -1.58 -2.72
N ASP A 64 -7.31 -2.36 -3.28
CA ASP A 64 -5.99 -2.63 -2.72
C ASP A 64 -4.86 -2.29 -3.71
N LEU A 65 -3.75 -1.81 -3.16
CA LEU A 65 -2.45 -1.74 -3.82
C LEU A 65 -1.67 -3.03 -3.56
N TYR A 66 -1.19 -3.63 -4.63
CA TYR A 66 -0.25 -4.75 -4.62
C TYR A 66 1.13 -4.23 -5.00
N ALA A 67 2.13 -4.50 -4.17
CA ALA A 67 3.52 -4.25 -4.48
C ALA A 67 4.25 -5.59 -4.59
N ILE A 68 4.77 -5.90 -5.79
CA ILE A 68 5.45 -7.16 -6.10
C ILE A 68 6.89 -6.87 -6.56
N ARG A 69 7.87 -7.42 -5.85
CA ARG A 69 9.29 -7.43 -6.23
C ARG A 69 9.66 -8.77 -6.86
#